data_AF-A0A951KM57-F1
#
_entry.id   AF-A0A951KM57-F1
#
_cell.length_a   1.000
_cell.length_b   1.000
_cell.length_c   1.000
_cell.angle_alpha   90.00
_cell.angle_beta   90.00
_cell.angle_gamma   90.00
#
_symmetry.space_group_name_H-M   'P 1'
#
loop_
_entity.id
_entity.type
_entity.pdbx_description
1 polymer ?
#
loop_
_entity_poly.entity_id
_entity_poly.type
_entity_poly.pdbx_seq_one_letter_code
_entity_poly.pdbx_strand_id
1 'polypeptide(L)'
;MLTSSYPKWPGEMTAPFIEEIAASVAARGHEVHVLMPHRSDLRRQPFERGVHLHTYRYAPRRSLEVWGYSAALHGDVGIRPATIIAAPLALGSGLQALLKLTQHERYDLIHGHWVLPSGAVAALVAQRRKLPLVLSLHGSDVFLAEQT
;
A
#
# COMPACT_ATOMS: atom_id res chain seq x y z
N MET A 1 -6.29 1.50 -6.05
CA MET A 1 -4.83 1.64 -5.86
C MET A 1 -4.40 0.84 -4.62
N LEU A 2 -3.34 0.05 -4.71
CA LEU A 2 -2.75 -0.67 -3.57
C LEU A 2 -1.36 -0.09 -3.27
N THR A 3 -1.12 0.30 -2.02
CA THR A 3 0.12 0.91 -1.57
C THR A 3 0.68 0.24 -0.33
N SER A 4 1.99 0.33 -0.12
CA SER A 4 2.67 -0.09 1.11
C SER A 4 2.81 1.07 2.10
N SER A 5 2.69 2.32 1.65
CA SER A 5 2.88 3.54 2.44
C SER A 5 1.94 4.66 1.96
N TYR A 6 1.41 5.44 2.90
CA TYR A 6 0.55 6.60 2.64
C TYR A 6 0.70 7.58 3.80
N PRO A 7 0.60 8.91 3.59
CA PRO A 7 0.85 9.85 4.67
C PRO A 7 -0.21 9.76 5.77
N LYS A 8 0.24 9.67 7.02
CA LYS A 8 -0.65 9.34 8.16
C LYS A 8 -1.61 10.47 8.56
N TRP A 9 -1.30 11.69 8.18
CA TRP A 9 -2.13 12.89 8.32
C TRP A 9 -1.78 13.88 7.21
N PRO A 10 -2.64 14.86 6.90
CA PRO A 10 -2.37 15.85 5.87
C PRO A 10 -1.02 16.55 6.08
N GLY A 11 -0.16 16.56 5.06
CA GLY A 11 1.16 17.19 5.11
C GLY A 11 2.28 16.34 5.74
N GLU A 12 2.02 15.08 6.09
CA GLU A 12 3.07 14.16 6.54
C GLU A 12 3.97 13.71 5.36
N MET A 13 5.25 13.46 5.61
CA MET A 13 6.27 13.29 4.56
C MET A 13 6.47 11.85 4.08
N THR A 14 5.74 10.88 4.64
CA THR A 14 5.80 9.49 4.18
C THR A 14 5.04 9.33 2.87
N ALA A 15 5.78 9.15 1.78
CA ALA A 15 5.24 8.92 0.44
C ALA A 15 4.12 9.91 0.00
N PRO A 16 4.34 11.24 0.12
CA PRO A 16 3.33 12.27 -0.19
C PRO A 16 2.86 12.19 -1.65
N PHE A 17 3.73 11.72 -2.54
CA PHE A 17 3.40 11.52 -3.95
C PHE A 17 2.26 10.51 -4.17
N ILE A 18 2.05 9.51 -3.29
CA ILE A 18 0.93 8.57 -3.44
C ILE A 18 -0.40 9.30 -3.21
N GLU A 19 -0.47 10.16 -2.19
CA GLU A 19 -1.64 10.99 -1.92
C GLU A 19 -1.92 11.93 -3.11
N GLU A 20 -0.90 12.61 -3.62
CA GLU A 20 -1.07 13.51 -4.76
C GLU A 20 -1.47 12.77 -6.04
N ILE A 21 -0.90 11.60 -6.33
CA ILE A 21 -1.33 10.79 -7.49
C ILE A 21 -2.81 10.41 -7.34
N ALA A 22 -3.21 9.89 -6.18
CA ALA A 22 -4.60 9.47 -5.93
C ALA A 22 -5.57 10.64 -6.07
N ALA A 23 -5.28 11.78 -5.44
CA ALA A 23 -6.10 12.99 -5.51
C ALA A 23 -6.16 13.56 -6.93
N SER A 24 -5.05 13.52 -7.68
CA SER A 24 -4.99 14.01 -9.06
C SER A 24 -5.81 13.14 -10.01
N VAL A 25 -5.82 11.81 -9.82
CA VAL A 25 -6.67 10.89 -10.58
C VAL A 25 -8.14 11.12 -10.22
N ALA A 26 -8.47 11.29 -8.94
CA ALA A 26 -9.83 11.59 -8.50
C ALA A 26 -10.34 12.92 -9.08
N ALA A 27 -9.51 13.97 -9.09
CA ALA A 27 -9.84 15.28 -9.65
C ALA A 27 -10.13 15.25 -11.17
N ARG A 28 -9.69 14.20 -11.88
CA ARG A 28 -10.02 13.97 -13.29
C ARG A 28 -11.37 13.26 -13.49
N GLY A 29 -12.13 13.03 -12.41
CA GLY A 29 -13.47 12.44 -12.44
C GLY A 29 -13.49 10.92 -12.26
N HIS A 30 -12.39 10.31 -11.85
CA HIS A 30 -12.33 8.88 -11.56
C HIS A 30 -12.68 8.58 -10.11
N GLU A 31 -13.38 7.47 -9.86
CA GLU A 31 -13.58 6.96 -8.50
C GLU A 31 -12.31 6.23 -8.04
N VAL A 32 -11.68 6.74 -6.97
CA VAL A 32 -10.38 6.25 -6.50
C VAL A 32 -10.49 5.65 -5.11
N HIS A 33 -10.14 4.37 -5.00
CA HIS A 33 -10.04 3.64 -3.74
C HIS A 33 -8.57 3.34 -3.47
N VAL A 34 -8.05 3.75 -2.32
CA VAL A 34 -6.69 3.44 -1.87
C VAL A 34 -6.77 2.41 -0.74
N LEU A 35 -6.14 1.25 -0.94
CA LEU A 35 -5.95 0.25 0.10
C LEU A 35 -4.53 0.34 0.65
N MET A 36 -4.41 0.56 1.96
CA MET A 36 -3.13 0.76 2.65
C MET A 36 -3.04 -0.05 3.96
N PRO A 37 -1.84 -0.34 4.48
CA PRO A 37 -1.68 -0.97 5.78
C PRO A 37 -2.22 -0.06 6.88
N HIS A 38 -2.94 -0.63 7.85
CA HIS A 38 -3.40 0.09 9.03
C HIS A 38 -2.23 0.49 9.92
N ARG A 39 -2.33 1.69 10.50
CA ARG A 39 -1.42 2.22 11.52
C ARG A 39 -2.25 2.80 12.66
N SER A 40 -1.85 2.50 13.89
CA SER A 40 -2.54 2.96 15.09
C SER A 40 -2.57 4.48 15.28
N ASP A 41 -1.64 5.21 14.66
CA ASP A 41 -1.52 6.67 14.69
C ASP A 41 -2.08 7.36 13.43
N LEU A 42 -2.82 6.64 12.59
CA LEU A 42 -3.48 7.18 11.39
C LEU A 42 -4.55 8.22 11.79
N ARG A 43 -4.43 9.44 11.26
CA ARG A 43 -5.37 10.56 11.46
C ARG A 43 -5.90 11.01 10.10
N ARG A 44 -6.68 10.15 9.47
CA ARG A 44 -7.27 10.33 8.13
C ARG A 44 -8.75 9.98 8.17
N GLN A 45 -9.54 10.69 7.36
CA GLN A 45 -10.95 10.34 7.20
C GLN A 45 -11.08 9.19 6.20
N PRO A 46 -12.14 8.35 6.29
CA PRO A 46 -12.38 7.29 5.31
C PRO A 46 -12.58 7.80 3.88
N PHE A 47 -12.94 9.08 3.72
CA PHE A 47 -13.05 9.75 2.44
C PHE A 47 -12.50 11.17 2.56
N GLU A 48 -11.52 11.50 1.72
CA GLU A 48 -10.87 12.80 1.71
C GLU A 48 -10.30 13.09 0.32
N ARG A 49 -10.30 14.36 -0.11
CA ARG A 49 -9.75 14.80 -1.41
C ARG A 49 -10.29 14.00 -2.62
N GLY A 50 -11.53 13.50 -2.54
CA GLY A 50 -12.15 12.68 -3.60
C GLY A 50 -11.70 11.22 -3.62
N VAL A 51 -11.02 10.74 -2.58
CA VAL A 51 -10.43 9.40 -2.50
C VAL A 51 -11.03 8.62 -1.33
N HIS A 52 -11.46 7.38 -1.58
CA HIS A 52 -11.88 6.43 -0.57
C HIS A 52 -10.66 5.72 0.04
N LEU A 53 -10.44 5.88 1.34
CA LEU A 53 -9.32 5.30 2.06
C LEU A 53 -9.75 4.05 2.82
N HIS A 54 -9.12 2.93 2.47
CA HIS A 54 -9.33 1.61 3.06
C HIS A 54 -8.05 1.16 3.76
N THR A 55 -8.19 0.58 4.96
CA THR A 55 -7.05 0.05 5.70
C THR A 55 -7.19 -1.44 5.96
N TYR A 56 -6.08 -2.17 5.94
CA TYR A 56 -6.03 -3.57 6.35
C TYR A 56 -5.05 -3.76 7.50
N ARG A 57 -5.47 -4.54 8.50
CA ARG A 57 -4.62 -4.90 9.64
C ARG A 57 -3.80 -6.13 9.27
N TYR A 58 -2.48 -6.01 9.38
CA TYR A 58 -1.54 -7.12 9.19
C TYR A 58 -0.87 -7.57 10.49
N ALA A 59 -0.78 -6.66 11.45
CA ALA A 59 -0.13 -6.88 12.73
C ALA A 59 -1.19 -7.11 13.83
N PRO A 60 -1.16 -8.25 14.54
CA PRO A 60 -2.04 -8.47 15.69
C PRO A 60 -1.65 -7.63 16.91
N ARG A 61 -0.41 -7.13 16.95
CA ARG A 61 0.14 -6.29 18.02
C ARG A 61 0.80 -5.05 17.45
N ARG A 62 0.68 -3.92 18.13
CA ARG A 62 1.26 -2.62 17.71
C ARG A 62 2.78 -2.68 17.48
N SER A 63 3.50 -3.52 18.22
CA SER A 63 4.95 -3.72 18.05
C SER A 63 5.35 -4.35 16.71
N LEU A 64 4.40 -4.96 16.01
CA LEU A 64 4.57 -5.53 14.67
C LEU A 64 4.10 -4.57 13.57
N GLU A 65 3.65 -3.35 13.91
CA GLU A 65 3.31 -2.29 12.94
C GLU A 65 4.57 -1.65 12.30
N VAL A 66 5.58 -2.47 11.96
CA VAL A 66 6.89 -2.05 11.42
C VAL A 66 6.92 -2.03 9.88
N TRP A 67 5.78 -2.23 9.22
CA TRP A 67 5.69 -2.23 7.76
C TRP A 67 5.81 -0.81 7.19
N GLY A 68 6.73 -0.65 6.26
CA GLY A 68 7.16 0.63 5.70
C GLY A 68 8.68 0.73 5.67
N TYR A 69 9.25 1.26 4.58
CA TYR A 69 10.70 1.26 4.31
C TYR A 69 11.52 1.83 5.48
N SER A 70 11.09 2.95 6.05
CA SER A 70 11.78 3.60 7.18
C SER A 70 11.69 2.87 8.51
N ALA A 71 10.72 1.98 8.71
CA ALA A 71 10.54 1.21 9.95
C ALA A 71 11.16 -0.19 9.88
N ALA A 72 11.42 -0.69 8.67
CA ALA A 72 12.07 -1.97 8.40
C ALA A 72 13.58 -1.95 8.70
N LEU A 73 14.21 -0.79 8.61
CA LEU A 73 15.65 -0.59 8.81
C LEU A 73 15.95 -0.24 10.28
N HIS A 74 16.83 -1.01 10.94
CA HIS A 74 17.66 -0.41 11.99
C HIS A 74 18.64 0.55 11.33
N GLY A 75 19.05 1.60 12.04
CA GLY A 75 20.13 2.48 11.60
C GLY A 75 21.25 1.68 10.92
N ASP A 76 21.42 1.97 9.64
CA ASP A 76 22.42 1.53 8.67
C ASP A 76 22.82 0.05 8.50
N VAL A 77 22.40 -0.96 9.29
CA VAL A 77 22.98 -2.32 9.09
C VAL A 77 22.11 -3.55 9.39
N GLY A 78 20.77 -3.48 9.51
CA GLY A 78 20.01 -4.73 9.66
C GLY A 78 18.48 -4.68 9.69
N ILE A 79 17.86 -5.72 9.12
CA ILE A 79 16.41 -5.96 9.13
C ILE A 79 15.97 -6.35 10.54
N ARG A 80 14.95 -5.69 11.11
CA ARG A 80 14.39 -6.12 12.40
C ARG A 80 13.76 -7.52 12.26
N PRO A 81 13.96 -8.49 13.17
CA PRO A 81 13.29 -9.79 13.11
C PRO A 81 11.76 -9.69 13.05
N ALA A 82 11.20 -8.66 13.69
CA ALA A 82 9.78 -8.31 13.60
C ALA A 82 9.33 -8.02 12.16
N THR A 83 10.18 -7.42 11.32
CA THR A 83 9.91 -7.14 9.90
C THR A 83 9.79 -8.42 9.08
N ILE A 84 10.62 -9.43 9.37
CA ILE A 84 10.59 -10.73 8.67
C ILE A 84 9.26 -11.44 8.92
N ILE A 85 8.73 -11.37 10.14
CA ILE A 85 7.42 -11.95 10.49
C ILE A 85 6.26 -11.07 9.98
N ALA A 86 6.41 -9.74 10.05
CA ALA A 86 5.39 -8.80 9.58
C ALA A 86 5.16 -8.91 8.07
N ALA A 87 6.19 -9.28 7.30
CA ALA A 87 6.12 -9.36 5.84
C ALA A 87 5.09 -10.36 5.27
N PRO A 88 5.16 -11.66 5.60
CA PRO A 88 4.15 -12.61 5.13
C PRO A 88 2.76 -12.27 5.66
N LEU A 89 2.65 -11.73 6.87
CA LEU A 89 1.36 -11.29 7.42
C LEU A 89 0.79 -10.09 6.65
N ALA A 90 1.61 -9.11 6.28
CA ALA A 90 1.21 -7.96 5.48
C ALA A 90 0.82 -8.35 4.07
N LEU A 91 1.57 -9.26 3.44
CA LEU A 91 1.22 -9.80 2.13
C LEU A 91 -0.11 -10.57 2.17
N GLY A 92 -0.27 -11.49 3.13
CA GLY A 92 -1.49 -12.30 3.26
C GLY A 92 -2.73 -11.47 3.59
N SER A 93 -2.63 -10.54 4.54
CA SER A 93 -3.74 -9.65 4.90
C SER A 93 -4.06 -8.64 3.81
N GLY A 94 -3.05 -8.08 3.13
CA GLY A 94 -3.24 -7.20 1.98
C GLY A 94 -3.92 -7.90 0.82
N LEU A 95 -3.52 -9.15 0.54
CA LEU A 95 -4.17 -10.01 -0.45
C LEU A 95 -5.64 -10.27 -0.10
N GLN A 96 -5.92 -10.69 1.14
CA GLN A 96 -7.29 -10.94 1.59
C GLN A 96 -8.15 -9.68 1.51
N ALA A 97 -7.63 -8.53 1.95
CA ALA A 97 -8.34 -7.27 1.92
C ALA A 97 -8.66 -6.81 0.49
N LEU A 98 -7.70 -6.90 -0.43
CA LEU A 98 -7.93 -6.55 -1.84
C LEU A 98 -8.91 -7.50 -2.52
N LEU A 99 -8.84 -8.81 -2.21
CA LEU A 99 -9.81 -9.79 -2.71
C LEU A 99 -11.23 -9.51 -2.24
N LYS A 100 -11.40 -9.10 -0.97
CA LYS A 100 -12.69 -8.73 -0.39
C LYS A 100 -13.22 -7.43 -0.99
N LEU A 101 -12.36 -6.43 -1.15
CA LEU A 101 -12.73 -5.15 -1.73
C LEU A 101 -13.23 -5.33 -3.17
N THR A 102 -12.47 -6.06 -3.99
CA THR A 102 -12.85 -6.42 -5.38
C THR A 102 -14.02 -7.41 -5.50
N GLN A 103 -14.54 -7.93 -4.38
CA GLN A 103 -15.78 -8.72 -4.37
C GLN A 103 -17.02 -7.86 -4.11
N HIS A 104 -16.90 -6.86 -3.25
CA HIS A 104 -18.02 -6.02 -2.85
C HIS A 104 -18.26 -4.87 -3.81
N GLU A 105 -17.20 -4.40 -4.46
CA GLU A 105 -17.25 -3.28 -5.40
C GLU A 105 -16.67 -3.69 -6.75
N ARG A 106 -17.18 -3.07 -7.81
CA ARG A 106 -16.65 -3.25 -9.18
C ARG A 106 -15.56 -2.22 -9.42
N TYR A 107 -14.46 -2.66 -9.98
CA TYR A 107 -13.33 -1.80 -10.34
C TYR A 107 -12.95 -2.06 -11.80
N ASP A 108 -12.51 -1.02 -12.50
CA ASP A 108 -12.08 -1.13 -13.89
C ASP A 108 -10.59 -1.48 -14.03
N LEU A 109 -9.78 -1.19 -13.00
CA LEU A 109 -8.35 -1.51 -12.99
C LEU A 109 -7.81 -1.59 -11.56
N ILE A 110 -6.65 -2.25 -11.41
CA ILE A 110 -5.84 -2.22 -10.19
C ILE A 110 -4.55 -1.46 -10.49
N HIS A 111 -4.26 -0.43 -9.69
CA HIS A 111 -3.01 0.31 -9.74
C HIS A 111 -2.16 -0.03 -8.51
N GLY A 112 -1.09 -0.79 -8.67
CA GLY A 112 -0.13 -1.11 -7.62
C GLY A 112 1.03 -0.10 -7.59
N HIS A 113 1.41 0.33 -6.39
CA HIS A 113 2.62 1.11 -6.17
C HIS A 113 3.68 0.23 -5.51
N TRP A 114 4.94 0.38 -5.93
CA TRP A 114 6.06 -0.50 -5.61
C TRP A 114 5.93 -1.92 -6.16
N VAL A 115 7.04 -2.51 -6.60
CA VAL A 115 7.05 -3.89 -7.11
C VAL A 115 6.81 -4.86 -5.96
N LEU A 116 7.56 -4.70 -4.88
CA LEU A 116 7.38 -5.42 -3.63
C LEU A 116 7.17 -4.42 -2.50
N PRO A 117 6.20 -4.65 -1.61
CA PRO A 117 5.31 -5.82 -1.51
C PRO A 117 4.00 -5.69 -2.32
N SER A 118 3.56 -4.47 -2.59
CA SER A 118 2.20 -4.18 -3.05
C SER A 118 1.95 -4.55 -4.51
N GLY A 119 2.95 -4.43 -5.38
CA GLY A 119 2.84 -4.81 -6.80
C GLY A 119 2.54 -6.29 -7.01
N ALA A 120 3.21 -7.18 -6.27
CA ALA A 120 2.96 -8.62 -6.33
C ALA A 120 1.52 -8.98 -5.92
N VAL A 121 1.03 -8.41 -4.83
CA VAL A 121 -0.36 -8.61 -4.38
C VAL A 121 -1.35 -8.05 -5.40
N ALA A 122 -1.10 -6.85 -5.93
CA ALA A 122 -1.92 -6.24 -6.97
C ALA A 122 -2.00 -7.11 -8.22
N ALA A 123 -0.87 -7.64 -8.68
CA ALA A 123 -0.80 -8.50 -9.86
C ALA A 123 -1.59 -9.80 -9.69
N LEU A 124 -1.45 -10.47 -8.54
CA LEU A 124 -2.18 -11.70 -8.25
C LEU A 124 -3.70 -11.48 -8.24
N VAL A 125 -4.17 -10.40 -7.61
CA VAL A 125 -5.61 -10.10 -7.57
C VAL A 125 -6.11 -9.64 -8.93
N ALA A 126 -5.35 -8.82 -9.66
CA ALA A 126 -5.70 -8.38 -11.01
C ALA A 126 -5.89 -9.58 -11.94
N GLN A 127 -4.98 -10.54 -11.92
CA GLN A 127 -5.09 -11.79 -12.69
C GLN A 127 -6.33 -12.58 -12.29
N ARG A 128 -6.58 -12.77 -10.98
CA ARG A 128 -7.73 -13.53 -10.47
C ARG A 128 -9.08 -12.89 -10.81
N ARG A 129 -9.12 -11.55 -10.84
CA ARG A 129 -10.32 -10.76 -11.14
C ARG A 129 -10.45 -10.40 -12.62
N LYS A 130 -9.45 -10.74 -13.44
CA LYS A 130 -9.36 -10.37 -14.87
C LYS A 130 -9.43 -8.85 -15.07
N LEU A 131 -8.78 -8.10 -14.18
CA LEU A 131 -8.69 -6.65 -14.26
C LEU A 131 -7.34 -6.23 -14.86
N PRO A 132 -7.30 -5.17 -15.68
CA PRO A 132 -6.07 -4.50 -16.06
C PRO A 132 -5.23 -4.12 -14.84
N LEU A 133 -3.91 -4.28 -14.96
CA LEU A 133 -2.94 -3.92 -13.94
C LEU A 133 -2.05 -2.77 -14.43
N VAL A 134 -1.97 -1.71 -13.62
CA VAL A 134 -0.95 -0.67 -13.75
C VAL A 134 0.01 -0.81 -12.56
N LEU A 135 1.31 -0.86 -12.82
CA LEU A 135 2.33 -0.85 -11.77
C LEU A 135 3.19 0.39 -11.91
N SER A 136 3.32 1.14 -10.81
CA SER A 136 4.27 2.26 -10.70
C SER A 136 5.39 1.87 -9.76
N LEU A 137 6.60 1.85 -10.32
CA LEU A 137 7.85 1.65 -9.57
C LEU A 137 8.28 2.99 -8.97
N HIS A 138 8.79 2.95 -7.74
CA HIS A 138 9.34 4.11 -7.05
C HIS A 138 10.80 3.88 -6.69
N GLY A 139 11.52 4.92 -6.26
CA GLY A 139 12.98 4.89 -6.12
C GLY A 139 13.55 3.73 -5.30
N SER A 140 12.81 3.21 -4.31
CA SER A 140 13.24 2.03 -3.54
C SER A 140 13.24 0.72 -4.34
N ASP A 141 12.38 0.59 -5.37
CA ASP A 141 12.39 -0.57 -6.26
C ASP A 141 13.62 -0.55 -7.17
N VAL A 142 13.98 0.64 -7.67
CA VAL A 142 15.15 0.84 -8.52
C VAL A 142 16.42 0.56 -7.74
N PHE A 143 16.52 1.09 -6.51
CA PHE A 143 17.66 0.82 -5.62
C PHE A 143 17.86 -0.67 -5.35
N LEU A 144 16.78 -1.43 -5.12
CA LEU A 144 16.88 -2.89 -4.93
C LEU A 144 17.37 -3.60 -6.19
N ALA A 145 16.88 -3.19 -7.36
CA ALA A 145 17.28 -3.77 -8.65
C ALA A 145 18.76 -3.51 -8.98
N GLU A 146 19.32 -2.37 -8.60
CA GLU A 146 20.74 -2.03 -8.79
C GLU A 146 21.69 -2.84 -7.87
N GLN A 147 21.17 -3.51 -6.83
CA GLN A 147 21.96 -4.29 -5.87
C GLN A 147 21.95 -5.82 -6.13
N THR A 148 21.26 -6.27 -7.18
CA THR A 148 21.17 -7.69 -7.61
C THR A 148 21.85 -7.91 -8.95
#